data_AF-A0A5B1R194-F1
#
_entry.id   AF-A0A5B1R194-F1
#
_cell.length_a   1.000
_cell.length_b   1.000
_cell.length_c   1.000
_cell.angle_alpha   90.00
_cell.angle_beta   90.00
_cell.angle_gamma   90.00
#
_symmetry.space_group_name_H-M   'P 1'
#
loop_
_entity.id
_entity.type
_entity.pdbx_description
1 polymer ?
#
loop_
_entity_poly.entity_id
_entity_poly.type
_entity_poly.pdbx_seq_one_letter_code
_entity_poly.pdbx_strand_id
1 'polypeptide(L)'
;MPSSPLPVHSEGKWDPYASSTASSRTTTPSPSPSSPFTSLLNLLHPRKPRQRTTFLALLVLVFLSTYIFLVAQPSLSPLPLRSQPHPPADDSSSPWRNLANYAAKHRAANPTPPVRPQITLDPDQELAALTSFMAALPQNVVPGSVDPARPIDPSLVLDFDTRSPRAEAEIEEVVSDVWTRNPVVVFSKLHSPISREIKHLIYDMKLKPAPTVFEIDQRSDADVVAPMIYRLTGQPALPILLVGGKPVGTIDDIRDLIANGELKRMVIDAGARPTVTKKKNNKKGRR
;
A
#
# COMPACT_ATOMS: atom_id res chain seq x y z
N MET A 1 -8.41 2.85 -76.04
CA MET A 1 -8.33 3.79 -77.18
C MET A 1 -9.27 4.96 -76.90
N PRO A 2 -8.86 6.21 -77.08
CA PRO A 2 -7.90 6.88 -76.18
C PRO A 2 -8.44 8.28 -75.76
N SER A 3 -7.94 8.88 -74.68
CA SER A 3 -6.85 9.89 -74.60
C SER A 3 -7.37 11.24 -74.10
N SER A 4 -6.86 11.67 -72.94
CA SER A 4 -6.75 13.09 -72.59
C SER A 4 -5.37 13.29 -71.92
N PRO A 5 -4.59 14.32 -72.29
CA PRO A 5 -3.18 14.40 -71.95
C PRO A 5 -2.86 15.34 -70.76
N LEU A 6 -1.82 14.97 -70.02
CA LEU A 6 -0.95 15.83 -69.20
C LEU A 6 -0.02 16.65 -70.12
N PRO A 7 0.60 17.80 -69.74
CA PRO A 7 1.68 17.92 -68.71
C PRO A 7 1.62 19.27 -67.93
N VAL A 8 2.44 19.62 -66.93
CA VAL A 8 3.90 19.87 -66.95
C VAL A 8 4.43 19.99 -65.51
N HIS A 9 5.58 19.35 -65.26
CA HIS A 9 6.42 19.44 -64.08
C HIS A 9 7.25 20.74 -64.06
N SER A 10 7.40 21.36 -62.88
CA SER A 10 8.43 22.39 -62.62
C SER A 10 9.62 21.77 -61.89
N GLU A 11 10.78 21.76 -62.54
CA GLU A 11 12.06 21.34 -61.98
C GLU A 11 12.61 22.36 -60.98
N GLY A 12 12.92 21.89 -59.76
CA GLY A 12 13.70 22.61 -58.76
C GLY A 12 15.19 22.33 -58.95
N LYS A 13 15.91 23.34 -59.40
CA LYS A 13 17.34 23.35 -59.70
C LYS A 13 18.18 23.28 -58.41
N TRP A 14 19.12 22.33 -58.38
CA TRP A 14 20.17 22.16 -57.37
C TRP A 14 21.39 23.03 -57.73
N ASP A 15 21.89 23.81 -56.78
CA ASP A 15 23.17 24.53 -56.87
C ASP A 15 24.20 23.95 -55.87
N PRO A 16 25.35 23.40 -56.32
CA PRO A 16 26.31 22.75 -55.44
C PRO A 16 27.60 23.58 -55.31
N TYR A 17 27.56 24.83 -54.84
CA TYR A 17 28.77 25.57 -54.43
C TYR A 17 28.41 26.73 -53.49
N ALA A 18 28.47 26.49 -52.17
CA ALA A 18 28.58 27.56 -51.19
C ALA A 18 29.60 27.15 -50.13
N SER A 19 30.73 27.85 -50.19
CA SER A 19 32.00 27.54 -49.58
C SER A 19 32.04 27.87 -48.09
N SER A 20 32.75 27.01 -47.37
CA SER A 20 33.40 27.18 -46.07
C SER A 20 33.84 28.62 -45.77
N THR A 21 33.38 29.15 -44.64
CA THR A 21 34.11 30.17 -43.86
C THR A 21 34.28 29.64 -42.44
N ALA A 22 35.54 29.33 -42.11
CA ALA A 22 35.99 29.01 -40.78
C ALA A 22 35.96 30.28 -39.91
N SER A 23 35.38 30.21 -38.72
CA SER A 23 35.61 31.19 -37.67
C SER A 23 35.78 30.52 -36.31
N SER A 24 37.02 30.62 -35.84
CA SER A 24 37.51 30.75 -34.46
C SER A 24 36.80 30.02 -33.30
N ARG A 25 37.58 29.13 -32.69
CA ARG A 25 37.36 28.52 -31.36
C ARG A 25 37.04 29.56 -30.30
N THR A 26 35.92 29.39 -29.62
CA THR A 26 35.71 29.94 -28.28
C THR A 26 35.94 28.81 -27.28
N THR A 27 37.08 28.84 -26.60
CA THR A 27 37.41 27.95 -25.49
C THR A 27 36.52 28.28 -24.30
N THR A 28 35.53 27.44 -24.04
CA THR A 28 34.86 27.33 -22.74
C THR A 28 35.87 26.81 -21.71
N PRO A 29 36.08 27.47 -20.55
CA PRO A 29 36.89 26.89 -19.48
C PRO A 29 36.15 25.69 -18.89
N SER A 30 36.86 24.56 -18.82
CA SER A 30 36.47 23.37 -18.09
C SER A 30 36.22 23.69 -16.61
N PRO A 31 35.20 23.10 -15.96
CA PRO A 31 35.10 23.16 -14.51
C PRO A 31 36.23 22.31 -13.92
N SER A 32 37.10 22.94 -13.16
CA SER A 32 38.10 22.28 -12.33
C SER A 32 37.42 21.35 -11.31
N PRO A 33 38.03 20.19 -10.98
CA PRO A 33 37.50 19.32 -9.93
C PRO A 33 37.68 20.03 -8.58
N SER A 34 36.56 20.46 -7.99
CA SER A 34 36.56 20.92 -6.60
C SER A 34 37.00 19.76 -5.71
N SER A 35 38.14 19.94 -5.04
CA SER A 35 38.71 19.00 -4.10
C SER A 35 37.69 18.63 -3.00
N PRO A 36 37.58 17.35 -2.60
CA PRO A 36 36.62 16.87 -1.60
C PRO A 36 36.85 17.45 -0.19
N PHE A 37 37.93 18.21 0.00
CA PHE A 37 38.25 18.91 1.25
C PHE A 37 37.45 20.20 1.44
N THR A 38 37.00 20.85 0.37
CA THR A 38 36.23 22.11 0.48
C THR A 38 34.78 21.90 0.94
N SER A 39 34.21 20.73 0.65
CA SER A 39 32.90 20.29 1.14
C SER A 39 32.92 19.84 2.61
N LEU A 40 34.05 19.34 3.10
CA LEU A 40 34.23 18.97 4.52
C LEU A 40 34.27 20.19 5.46
N LEU A 41 34.87 21.31 5.03
CA LEU A 41 34.95 22.52 5.85
C LEU A 41 33.59 23.24 6.03
N ASN A 42 32.66 23.07 5.08
CA ASN A 42 31.29 23.58 5.23
C ASN A 42 30.42 22.75 6.19
N LEU A 43 30.85 21.53 6.54
CA LEU A 43 30.19 20.70 7.55
C LEU A 43 30.55 21.12 8.99
N LEU A 44 31.67 21.83 9.15
CA LEU A 44 32.20 22.20 10.46
C LEU A 44 31.58 23.47 11.06
N HIS A 45 30.78 24.24 10.31
CA HIS A 45 30.15 25.47 10.82
C HIS A 45 28.72 25.70 10.27
N PRO A 46 27.69 25.12 10.88
CA PRO A 46 26.30 25.39 10.49
C PRO A 46 25.91 26.85 10.78
N ARG A 47 25.47 27.55 9.73
CA ARG A 47 25.10 28.98 9.72
C ARG A 47 23.78 29.31 10.44
N LYS A 48 23.00 28.33 10.91
CA LYS A 48 21.72 28.57 11.62
C LYS A 48 21.74 27.98 13.03
N PRO A 49 21.24 28.69 14.07
CA PRO A 49 21.39 28.31 15.48
C PRO A 49 20.74 26.97 15.83
N ARG A 50 19.65 26.59 15.16
CA ARG A 50 18.97 25.30 15.36
C ARG A 50 19.74 24.08 14.86
N GLN A 51 20.70 24.25 13.95
CA GLN A 51 21.52 23.16 13.43
C GLN A 51 22.74 22.89 14.33
N ARG A 52 23.14 23.84 15.18
CA ARG A 52 24.26 23.68 16.12
C ARG A 52 23.93 22.67 17.21
N THR A 53 22.70 22.66 17.70
CA THR A 53 22.26 21.72 18.76
C THR A 53 22.19 20.28 18.24
N THR A 54 21.73 20.08 17.00
CA THR A 54 21.70 18.76 16.36
C THR A 54 23.10 18.24 16.09
N PHE A 55 24.02 19.10 15.64
CA PHE A 55 25.43 18.70 15.45
C PHE A 55 26.12 18.36 16.77
N LEU A 56 25.89 19.16 17.82
CA LEU A 56 26.43 18.88 19.15
C LEU A 56 25.86 17.57 19.73
N ALA A 57 24.55 17.34 19.57
CA ALA A 57 23.89 16.11 20.02
C ALA A 57 24.42 14.87 19.29
N LEU A 58 24.62 14.95 17.98
CA LEU A 58 25.21 13.85 17.20
C LEU A 58 26.66 13.59 17.61
N LEU A 59 27.46 14.63 17.86
CA LEU A 59 28.83 14.49 18.31
C LEU A 59 28.87 13.83 19.70
N VAL A 60 28.04 14.27 20.64
CA VAL A 60 27.91 13.66 21.98
C VAL A 60 27.50 12.18 21.87
N LEU A 61 26.57 11.84 20.98
CA LEU A 61 26.13 10.46 20.77
C LEU A 61 27.25 9.58 20.23
N VAL A 62 28.04 10.08 19.27
CA VAL A 62 29.21 9.37 18.74
C VAL A 62 30.27 9.15 19.82
N PHE A 63 30.59 10.18 20.62
CA PHE A 63 31.56 10.04 21.72
C PHE A 63 31.07 9.11 22.83
N LEU A 64 29.77 9.11 23.14
CA LEU A 64 29.19 8.19 24.11
C LEU A 64 29.23 6.75 23.60
N SER A 65 28.92 6.53 22.32
CA SER A 65 29.04 5.23 21.66
C SER A 65 30.47 4.71 21.69
N THR A 66 31.46 5.53 21.35
CA THR A 66 32.86 5.11 21.35
C THR A 66 33.38 4.86 22.76
N TYR A 67 32.96 5.64 23.75
CA TYR A 67 33.30 5.41 25.16
C TYR A 67 32.77 4.07 25.68
N ILE A 68 31.51 3.72 25.36
CA ILE A 68 30.92 2.44 25.79
C ILE A 68 31.70 1.26 25.18
N PHE A 69 32.10 1.36 23.91
CA PHE A 69 32.76 0.27 23.20
C PHE A 69 34.23 0.09 23.58
N LEU A 70 34.95 1.19 23.85
CA LEU A 70 36.40 1.16 24.11
C LEU A 70 36.75 1.12 25.59
N VAL A 71 35.96 1.75 26.45
CA VAL A 71 36.28 1.91 27.89
C VAL A 71 35.36 1.09 28.76
N ALA A 72 34.05 1.07 28.48
CA ALA A 72 33.09 0.44 29.37
C ALA A 72 33.03 -1.09 29.27
N GLN A 73 33.59 -1.70 28.20
CA GLN A 73 33.66 -3.15 27.92
C GLN A 73 32.68 -3.98 28.79
N PRO A 74 31.35 -3.82 28.61
CA PRO A 74 30.40 -4.60 29.38
C PRO A 74 30.58 -6.06 28.94
N SER A 75 31.22 -6.85 29.79
CA SER A 75 31.42 -8.27 29.56
C SER A 75 30.06 -8.96 29.57
N LEU A 76 29.46 -9.14 28.40
CA LEU A 76 28.38 -10.10 28.21
C LEU A 76 29.01 -11.49 28.27
N SER A 77 29.13 -12.04 29.48
CA SER A 77 29.50 -13.43 29.67
C SER A 77 28.45 -14.30 28.96
N PRO A 78 28.81 -15.18 28.02
CA PRO A 78 27.87 -16.11 27.44
C PRO A 78 27.33 -17.01 28.55
N LEU A 79 26.00 -17.11 28.65
CA LEU A 79 25.35 -18.12 29.47
C LEU A 79 25.89 -19.49 29.04
N PRO A 80 26.49 -20.28 29.95
CA PRO A 80 26.88 -21.64 29.59
C PRO A 80 25.60 -22.45 29.44
N LEU A 81 25.20 -22.72 28.20
CA LEU A 81 24.34 -23.85 27.88
C LEU A 81 25.14 -25.12 28.22
N ARG A 82 25.02 -25.55 29.48
CA ARG A 82 25.53 -26.83 29.95
C ARG A 82 24.68 -27.92 29.30
N SER A 83 25.09 -28.35 28.11
CA SER A 83 24.68 -29.64 27.56
C SER A 83 25.31 -30.73 28.44
N GLN A 84 24.57 -31.21 29.45
CA GLN A 84 24.95 -32.43 30.14
C GLN A 84 24.79 -33.62 29.18
N PRO A 85 25.81 -34.47 29.03
CA PRO A 85 25.61 -35.82 28.52
C PRO A 85 24.73 -36.57 29.53
N HIS A 86 23.58 -37.06 29.08
CA HIS A 86 22.70 -37.88 29.90
C HIS A 86 23.41 -39.18 30.29
N PRO A 87 23.45 -39.55 31.60
CA PRO A 87 23.76 -40.92 31.99
C PRO A 87 22.59 -41.84 31.61
N PRO A 88 22.83 -43.16 31.43
CA PRO A 88 21.77 -44.09 31.06
C PRO A 88 20.69 -44.13 32.15
N ALA A 89 19.44 -44.20 31.69
CA ALA A 89 18.23 -44.05 32.48
C ALA A 89 18.17 -45.02 33.65
N ASP A 90 17.96 -44.48 34.85
CA ASP A 90 17.27 -45.18 35.93
C ASP A 90 15.99 -44.39 36.26
N ASP A 91 14.86 -45.08 36.16
CA ASP A 91 13.60 -44.60 35.59
C ASP A 91 12.55 -44.19 36.65
N SER A 92 12.89 -43.32 37.61
CA SER A 92 11.89 -43.01 38.66
C SER A 92 11.78 -41.58 39.19
N SER A 93 12.66 -40.65 38.83
CA SER A 93 12.63 -39.32 39.48
C SER A 93 13.01 -38.14 38.59
N SER A 94 12.54 -38.11 37.33
CA SER A 94 12.76 -36.91 36.50
C SER A 94 11.88 -35.73 36.98
N PRO A 95 12.48 -34.55 37.28
CA PRO A 95 11.72 -33.35 37.66
C PRO A 95 10.70 -32.93 36.59
N TRP A 96 11.00 -33.23 35.34
CA TRP A 96 10.14 -32.99 34.18
C TRP A 96 8.84 -33.80 34.22
N ARG A 97 8.85 -35.01 34.80
CA ARG A 97 7.64 -35.82 34.95
C ARG A 97 6.73 -35.28 36.04
N ASN A 98 7.29 -34.73 37.13
CA ASN A 98 6.49 -34.02 38.13
C ASN A 98 5.88 -32.74 37.58
N LEU A 99 6.61 -32.01 36.74
CA LEU A 99 6.08 -30.83 36.04
C LEU A 99 4.99 -31.20 35.03
N ALA A 100 5.19 -32.28 34.27
CA ALA A 100 4.19 -32.80 33.34
C ALA A 100 2.94 -33.31 34.06
N ASN A 101 3.10 -33.99 35.20
CA ASN A 101 2.00 -34.47 36.03
C ASN A 101 1.27 -33.31 36.72
N TYR A 102 1.98 -32.28 37.17
CA TYR A 102 1.38 -31.05 37.71
C TYR A 102 0.60 -30.33 36.61
N ALA A 103 1.19 -30.14 35.44
CA ALA A 103 0.50 -29.57 34.28
C ALA A 103 -0.71 -30.40 33.84
N ALA A 104 -0.62 -31.72 33.82
CA ALA A 104 -1.73 -32.62 33.48
C ALA A 104 -2.83 -32.61 34.55
N LYS A 105 -2.47 -32.58 35.84
CA LYS A 105 -3.43 -32.51 36.96
C LYS A 105 -4.16 -31.17 37.00
N HIS A 106 -3.47 -30.06 36.70
CA HIS A 106 -4.09 -28.74 36.56
C HIS A 106 -4.84 -28.56 35.23
N ARG A 107 -4.46 -29.27 34.16
CA ARG A 107 -5.21 -29.34 32.89
C ARG A 107 -6.46 -30.22 33.00
N ALA A 108 -6.46 -31.23 33.85
CA ALA A 108 -7.65 -32.01 34.18
C ALA A 108 -8.61 -31.25 35.11
N ALA A 109 -8.11 -30.28 35.89
CA ALA A 109 -8.90 -29.44 36.79
C ALA A 109 -9.49 -28.19 36.10
N ASN A 110 -8.86 -27.69 35.03
CA ASN A 110 -9.42 -26.65 34.19
C ASN A 110 -10.14 -27.31 32.99
N PRO A 111 -11.48 -27.26 32.90
CA PRO A 111 -12.16 -27.73 31.70
C PRO A 111 -11.57 -26.99 30.50
N THR A 112 -11.23 -27.73 29.44
CA THR A 112 -10.91 -27.14 28.14
C THR A 112 -11.96 -26.07 27.87
N PRO A 113 -11.58 -24.80 27.63
CA PRO A 113 -12.58 -23.77 27.36
C PRO A 113 -13.49 -24.29 26.24
N PRO A 114 -14.82 -24.12 26.36
CA PRO A 114 -15.74 -24.65 25.37
C PRO A 114 -15.29 -24.15 24.00
N VAL A 115 -15.03 -25.07 23.06
CA VAL A 115 -14.69 -24.73 21.68
C VAL A 115 -15.91 -24.04 21.10
N ARG A 116 -15.87 -22.71 21.04
CA ARG A 116 -16.96 -21.92 20.50
C ARG A 116 -16.98 -22.08 18.98
N PRO A 117 -18.18 -22.17 18.38
CA PRO A 117 -18.29 -22.18 16.93
C PRO A 117 -17.67 -20.90 16.35
N GLN A 118 -17.07 -21.00 15.17
CA GLN A 118 -16.65 -19.81 14.42
C GLN A 118 -17.88 -19.01 14.03
N ILE A 119 -17.77 -17.68 14.10
CA ILE A 119 -18.77 -16.78 13.52
C ILE A 119 -18.78 -16.95 12.01
N THR A 120 -19.95 -16.89 11.40
CA THR A 120 -20.13 -16.85 9.96
C THR A 120 -20.37 -15.40 9.54
N LEU A 121 -19.58 -14.89 8.59
CA LEU A 121 -19.76 -13.54 8.04
C LEU A 121 -20.88 -13.53 7.00
N ASP A 122 -21.70 -12.48 7.03
CA ASP A 122 -22.60 -12.13 5.93
C ASP A 122 -21.80 -11.59 4.72
N PRO A 123 -22.28 -11.64 3.46
CA PRO A 123 -21.51 -11.17 2.31
C PRO A 123 -20.99 -9.73 2.43
N ASP A 124 -21.76 -8.82 3.04
CA ASP A 124 -21.32 -7.43 3.24
C ASP A 124 -20.16 -7.35 4.24
N GLN A 125 -20.21 -8.15 5.31
CA GLN A 125 -19.13 -8.25 6.31
C GLN A 125 -17.90 -8.95 5.73
N GLU A 126 -18.11 -9.98 4.91
CA GLU A 126 -17.06 -10.69 4.22
C GLU A 126 -16.31 -9.77 3.23
N LEU A 127 -17.05 -8.96 2.47
CA LEU A 127 -16.48 -7.96 1.57
C LEU A 127 -15.68 -6.90 2.33
N ALA A 128 -16.20 -6.44 3.47
CA ALA A 128 -15.52 -5.48 4.33
C ALA A 128 -14.23 -6.06 4.92
N ALA A 129 -14.27 -7.30 5.42
CA ALA A 129 -13.12 -8.00 5.97
C ALA A 129 -12.04 -8.24 4.89
N LEU A 130 -12.43 -8.70 3.71
CA LEU A 130 -11.52 -8.87 2.56
C LEU A 130 -10.89 -7.53 2.15
N THR A 131 -11.70 -6.46 2.08
CA THR A 131 -11.21 -5.12 1.73
C THR A 131 -10.26 -4.59 2.79
N SER A 132 -10.56 -4.80 4.08
CA SER A 132 -9.71 -4.42 5.21
C SER A 132 -8.38 -5.16 5.15
N PHE A 133 -8.42 -6.48 4.95
CA PHE A 133 -7.24 -7.32 4.76
C PHE A 133 -6.37 -6.82 3.59
N MET A 134 -6.96 -6.53 2.43
CA MET A 134 -6.20 -6.01 1.29
C MET A 134 -5.67 -4.59 1.50
N ALA A 135 -6.41 -3.75 2.21
CA ALA A 135 -6.02 -2.36 2.51
C ALA A 135 -4.93 -2.27 3.58
N ALA A 136 -4.88 -3.24 4.50
CA ALA A 136 -3.95 -3.22 5.63
C ALA A 136 -2.49 -3.30 5.18
N LEU A 137 -2.17 -4.24 4.28
CA LEU A 137 -0.79 -4.46 3.81
C LEU A 137 -0.76 -4.88 2.33
N PRO A 138 0.13 -4.30 1.49
CA PRO A 138 0.25 -4.67 0.08
C PRO A 138 0.62 -6.14 -0.16
N GLN A 139 1.34 -6.76 0.78
CA GLN A 139 1.77 -8.16 0.71
C GLN A 139 0.72 -9.16 1.21
N ASN A 140 -0.46 -8.71 1.62
CA ASN A 140 -1.52 -9.61 2.05
C ASN A 140 -2.03 -10.41 0.85
N VAL A 141 -2.03 -11.73 0.98
CA VAL A 141 -2.36 -12.70 -0.07
C VAL A 141 -3.31 -13.74 0.50
N VAL A 142 -4.44 -13.95 -0.15
CA VAL A 142 -5.38 -15.03 0.18
C VAL A 142 -4.79 -16.36 -0.31
N PRO A 143 -4.71 -17.40 0.55
CA PRO A 143 -4.17 -18.69 0.16
C PRO A 143 -4.93 -19.31 -1.03
N GLY A 144 -4.21 -19.89 -1.98
CA GLY A 144 -4.77 -20.59 -3.15
C GLY A 144 -5.65 -21.80 -2.82
N SER A 145 -5.63 -22.28 -1.57
CA SER A 145 -6.46 -23.37 -1.07
C SER A 145 -7.89 -22.95 -0.70
N VAL A 146 -8.17 -21.63 -0.68
CA VAL A 146 -9.51 -21.11 -0.37
C VAL A 146 -10.42 -21.28 -1.59
N ASP A 147 -11.59 -21.90 -1.38
CA ASP A 147 -12.63 -22.02 -2.41
C ASP A 147 -13.41 -20.70 -2.52
N PRO A 148 -13.32 -19.94 -3.63
CA PRO A 148 -13.97 -18.64 -3.75
C PRO A 148 -15.50 -18.72 -3.85
N ALA A 149 -16.07 -19.90 -4.14
CA ALA A 149 -17.51 -20.10 -4.20
C ALA A 149 -18.17 -20.18 -2.80
N ARG A 150 -17.37 -20.28 -1.74
CA ARG A 150 -17.84 -20.39 -0.35
C ARG A 150 -17.43 -19.16 0.46
N PRO A 151 -18.14 -18.87 1.57
CA PRO A 151 -17.68 -17.86 2.53
C PRO A 151 -16.28 -18.19 3.05
N ILE A 152 -15.40 -17.20 3.06
CA ILE A 152 -14.04 -17.33 3.59
C ILE A 152 -14.07 -17.57 5.11
N ASP A 153 -13.11 -18.36 5.62
CA ASP A 153 -12.91 -18.47 7.06
C ASP A 153 -12.50 -17.09 7.62
N PRO A 154 -13.27 -16.50 8.55
CA PRO A 154 -13.01 -15.15 9.05
C PRO A 154 -11.63 -15.01 9.69
N SER A 155 -11.08 -16.10 10.23
CA SER A 155 -9.74 -16.09 10.84
C SER A 155 -8.58 -15.92 9.84
N LEU A 156 -8.86 -16.02 8.53
CA LEU A 156 -7.85 -15.77 7.48
C LEU A 156 -7.70 -14.28 7.13
N VAL A 157 -8.75 -13.50 7.34
CA VAL A 157 -8.80 -12.08 6.93
C VAL A 157 -8.88 -11.12 8.11
N LEU A 158 -9.32 -11.58 9.28
CA LEU A 158 -9.37 -10.82 10.52
C LEU A 158 -8.19 -11.18 11.43
N ASP A 159 -7.66 -10.19 12.15
CA ASP A 159 -6.48 -10.30 13.01
C ASP A 159 -6.81 -10.59 14.49
N PHE A 160 -8.10 -10.68 14.84
CA PHE A 160 -8.58 -10.98 16.18
C PHE A 160 -9.21 -12.38 16.30
N ASP A 161 -9.47 -12.80 17.53
CA ASP A 161 -10.11 -14.08 17.81
C ASP A 161 -11.60 -14.04 17.46
N THR A 162 -11.95 -14.60 16.31
CA THR A 162 -13.33 -14.67 15.78
C THR A 162 -14.25 -15.61 16.57
N ARG A 163 -13.73 -16.31 17.58
CA ARG A 163 -14.52 -17.12 18.53
C ARG A 163 -14.75 -16.42 19.86
N SER A 164 -14.19 -15.22 20.05
CA SER A 164 -14.37 -14.44 21.27
C SER A 164 -15.84 -14.02 21.43
N PRO A 165 -16.31 -13.73 22.66
CA PRO A 165 -17.69 -13.26 22.87
C PRO A 165 -17.90 -11.83 22.36
N ARG A 166 -16.82 -11.14 21.96
CA ARG A 166 -16.82 -9.77 21.44
C ARG A 166 -16.65 -9.72 19.93
N ALA A 167 -16.45 -10.86 19.28
CA ALA A 167 -16.09 -10.92 17.87
C ALA A 167 -17.17 -10.29 16.97
N GLU A 168 -18.46 -10.38 17.29
CA GLU A 168 -19.52 -9.68 16.53
C GLU A 168 -19.33 -8.15 16.57
N ALA A 169 -19.08 -7.58 17.75
CA ALA A 169 -18.83 -6.15 17.90
C ALA A 169 -17.52 -5.70 17.22
N GLU A 170 -16.47 -6.53 17.28
CA GLU A 170 -15.20 -6.28 16.59
C GLU A 170 -15.38 -6.33 15.05
N ILE A 171 -16.22 -7.23 14.53
CA ILE A 171 -16.57 -7.27 13.10
C ILE A 171 -17.29 -5.97 12.70
N GLU A 172 -18.29 -5.52 13.46
CA GLU A 172 -18.99 -4.26 13.19
C GLU A 172 -18.05 -3.07 13.19
N GLU A 173 -17.08 -3.03 14.12
CA GLU A 173 -16.05 -2.00 14.17
C GLU A 173 -15.18 -2.04 12.91
N VAL A 174 -14.71 -3.23 12.49
CA VAL A 174 -13.93 -3.40 11.26
C VAL A 174 -14.72 -2.93 10.03
N VAL A 175 -16.00 -3.29 9.93
CA VAL A 175 -16.87 -2.87 8.82
C VAL A 175 -17.01 -1.35 8.78
N SER A 176 -17.30 -0.72 9.91
CA SER A 176 -17.41 0.73 9.98
C SER A 176 -16.09 1.42 9.64
N ASP A 177 -15.00 0.91 10.18
CA ASP A 177 -13.67 1.49 10.02
C ASP A 177 -13.15 1.39 8.58
N VAL A 178 -13.30 0.23 7.93
CA VAL A 178 -12.82 0.04 6.55
C VAL A 178 -13.54 0.98 5.58
N TRP A 179 -14.85 1.15 5.72
CA TRP A 179 -15.65 2.02 4.84
C TRP A 179 -15.50 3.51 5.18
N THR A 180 -15.19 3.84 6.43
CA THR A 180 -14.84 5.22 6.82
C THR A 180 -13.47 5.62 6.26
N ARG A 181 -12.48 4.71 6.29
CA ARG A 181 -11.13 4.95 5.76
C ARG A 181 -11.10 4.91 4.24
N ASN A 182 -11.90 4.03 3.64
CA ASN A 182 -11.97 3.78 2.20
C ASN A 182 -13.41 3.96 1.70
N PRO A 183 -13.95 5.19 1.72
CA PRO A 183 -15.33 5.46 1.32
C PRO A 183 -15.57 5.22 -0.18
N VAL A 184 -14.52 5.24 -0.99
CA VAL A 184 -14.55 4.93 -2.42
C VAL A 184 -13.45 3.92 -2.71
N VAL A 185 -13.85 2.71 -3.15
CA VAL A 185 -12.94 1.62 -3.51
C VAL A 185 -13.15 1.24 -4.97
N VAL A 186 -12.08 1.02 -5.72
CA VAL A 186 -12.12 0.52 -7.10
C VAL A 186 -11.33 -0.76 -7.19
N PHE A 187 -12.01 -1.87 -7.45
CA PHE A 187 -11.39 -3.10 -7.92
C PHE A 187 -11.19 -2.98 -9.43
N SER A 188 -9.94 -3.01 -9.89
CA SER A 188 -9.53 -2.61 -11.23
C SER A 188 -8.74 -3.72 -11.93
N LYS A 189 -8.65 -3.61 -13.27
CA LYS A 189 -7.67 -4.30 -14.09
C LYS A 189 -6.67 -3.29 -14.65
N LEU A 190 -5.37 -3.53 -14.51
CA LEU A 190 -4.31 -2.56 -14.85
C LEU A 190 -4.37 -2.14 -16.33
N HIS A 191 -4.54 -3.12 -17.22
CA HIS A 191 -4.52 -2.92 -18.68
C HIS A 191 -5.92 -2.81 -19.32
N SER A 192 -6.95 -2.51 -18.54
CA SER A 192 -8.32 -2.34 -19.07
C SER A 192 -8.65 -0.86 -19.38
N PRO A 193 -9.18 -0.54 -20.58
CA PRO A 193 -9.60 0.83 -20.92
C PRO A 193 -10.75 1.31 -20.01
N ILE A 194 -11.71 0.43 -19.70
CA ILE A 194 -12.85 0.74 -18.82
C ILE A 194 -12.36 1.05 -17.41
N SER A 195 -11.39 0.29 -16.89
CA SER A 195 -10.82 0.55 -15.57
C SER A 195 -10.07 1.87 -15.51
N ARG A 196 -9.35 2.26 -16.58
CA ARG A 196 -8.70 3.58 -16.68
C ARG A 196 -9.71 4.72 -16.68
N GLU A 197 -10.84 4.54 -17.37
CA GLU A 197 -11.92 5.51 -17.39
C GLU A 197 -12.53 5.74 -16.00
N ILE A 198 -12.93 4.67 -15.29
CA ILE A 198 -13.48 4.80 -13.92
C ILE A 198 -12.47 5.49 -12.99
N LYS A 199 -11.19 5.08 -13.03
CA LYS A 199 -10.14 5.70 -12.22
C LYS A 199 -10.03 7.20 -12.54
N HIS A 200 -10.04 7.58 -13.81
CA HIS A 200 -9.99 8.99 -14.21
C HIS A 200 -11.19 9.78 -13.67
N LEU A 201 -12.41 9.28 -13.88
CA LEU A 201 -13.65 9.91 -13.43
C LEU A 201 -13.65 10.15 -11.92
N ILE A 202 -13.24 9.15 -11.14
CA ILE A 202 -13.18 9.25 -9.68
C ILE A 202 -12.04 10.18 -9.22
N TYR A 203 -10.86 10.14 -9.85
CA TYR A 203 -9.76 11.05 -9.52
C TYR A 203 -10.06 12.52 -9.87
N ASP A 204 -10.90 12.78 -10.86
CA ASP A 204 -11.33 14.13 -11.21
C ASP A 204 -12.20 14.78 -10.12
N MET A 205 -12.86 13.98 -9.28
CA MET A 205 -13.64 14.49 -8.15
C MET A 205 -12.78 15.04 -7.00
N LYS A 206 -11.46 14.81 -7.01
CA LYS A 206 -10.47 15.29 -6.01
C LYS A 206 -10.90 15.04 -4.57
N LEU A 207 -11.31 13.80 -4.29
CA LEU A 207 -11.87 13.38 -3.01
C LEU A 207 -10.85 13.35 -1.87
N LYS A 208 -11.34 13.55 -0.64
CA LYS A 208 -10.66 13.31 0.62
C LYS A 208 -11.58 12.50 1.56
N PRO A 209 -11.16 11.32 2.05
CA PRO A 209 -9.91 10.62 1.73
C PRO A 209 -9.82 10.24 0.24
N ALA A 210 -8.60 9.94 -0.21
CA ALA A 210 -8.36 9.57 -1.60
C ALA A 210 -9.03 8.22 -1.92
N PRO A 211 -9.47 7.99 -3.17
CA PRO A 211 -10.02 6.70 -3.58
C PRO A 211 -8.98 5.59 -3.42
N THR A 212 -9.39 4.43 -2.91
CA THR A 212 -8.53 3.25 -2.78
C THR A 212 -8.70 2.38 -4.02
N VAL A 213 -7.59 2.04 -4.68
CA VAL A 213 -7.62 1.26 -5.92
C VAL A 213 -6.81 -0.02 -5.74
N PHE A 214 -7.42 -1.15 -6.07
CA PHE A 214 -6.76 -2.45 -6.08
C PHE A 214 -6.71 -2.97 -7.52
N GLU A 215 -5.51 -3.13 -8.07
CA GLU A 215 -5.30 -3.79 -9.37
C GLU A 215 -5.33 -5.30 -9.16
N ILE A 216 -6.52 -5.90 -9.23
CA ILE A 216 -6.75 -7.31 -8.87
C ILE A 216 -6.00 -8.26 -9.79
N ASP A 217 -5.90 -7.93 -11.08
CA ASP A 217 -5.18 -8.71 -12.08
C ASP A 217 -3.66 -8.77 -11.85
N GLN A 218 -3.11 -7.87 -11.02
CA GLN A 218 -1.68 -7.81 -10.72
C GLN A 218 -1.32 -8.54 -9.42
N ARG A 219 -2.31 -9.07 -8.70
CA ARG A 219 -2.07 -9.78 -7.45
C ARG A 219 -1.70 -11.24 -7.71
N SER A 220 -0.91 -11.83 -6.82
CA SER A 220 -0.55 -13.25 -6.89
C SER A 220 -1.72 -14.18 -6.56
N ASP A 221 -2.76 -13.69 -5.87
CA ASP A 221 -3.99 -14.40 -5.51
C ASP A 221 -5.19 -14.02 -6.39
N ALA A 222 -4.95 -13.44 -7.57
CA ALA A 222 -6.00 -12.96 -8.48
C ALA A 222 -7.04 -14.05 -8.82
N ASP A 223 -6.61 -15.30 -8.99
CA ASP A 223 -7.46 -16.45 -9.33
C ASP A 223 -8.46 -16.82 -8.22
N VAL A 224 -8.19 -16.42 -6.97
CA VAL A 224 -9.09 -16.64 -5.82
C VAL A 224 -9.86 -15.37 -5.49
N VAL A 225 -9.18 -14.23 -5.44
CA VAL A 225 -9.77 -12.96 -5.02
C VAL A 225 -10.76 -12.42 -6.05
N ALA A 226 -10.50 -12.54 -7.36
CA ALA A 226 -11.41 -12.01 -8.36
C ALA A 226 -12.78 -12.72 -8.34
N PRO A 227 -12.87 -14.07 -8.36
CA PRO A 227 -14.15 -14.75 -8.25
C PRO A 227 -14.87 -14.49 -6.92
N MET A 228 -14.12 -14.34 -5.82
CA MET A 228 -14.68 -13.97 -4.51
C MET A 228 -15.34 -12.59 -4.57
N ILE A 229 -14.66 -11.58 -5.12
CA ILE A 229 -15.23 -10.25 -5.32
C ILE A 229 -16.50 -10.33 -6.18
N TYR A 230 -16.50 -11.10 -7.27
CA TYR A 230 -17.68 -11.25 -8.13
C TYR A 230 -18.88 -11.82 -7.39
N ARG A 231 -18.67 -12.85 -6.56
CA ARG A 231 -19.70 -13.42 -5.70
C ARG A 231 -20.23 -12.38 -4.70
N LEU A 232 -19.33 -11.66 -4.04
CA LEU A 232 -19.66 -10.72 -2.97
C LEU A 232 -20.39 -9.48 -3.48
N THR A 233 -20.03 -8.98 -4.66
CA THR A 233 -20.64 -7.77 -5.23
C THR A 233 -21.78 -8.07 -6.21
N GLY A 234 -21.97 -9.34 -6.57
CA GLY A 234 -22.91 -9.77 -7.62
C GLY A 234 -22.54 -9.30 -9.03
N GLN A 235 -21.33 -8.79 -9.23
CA GLN A 235 -20.88 -8.24 -10.52
C GLN A 235 -20.08 -9.29 -11.28
N PRO A 236 -20.31 -9.48 -12.59
CA PRO A 236 -19.70 -10.58 -13.34
C PRO A 236 -18.24 -10.31 -13.75
N ALA A 237 -17.77 -9.06 -13.67
CA ALA A 237 -16.43 -8.69 -14.13
C ALA A 237 -15.91 -7.38 -13.48
N LEU A 238 -14.59 -7.22 -13.50
CA LEU A 238 -13.91 -5.95 -13.21
C LEU A 238 -13.97 -4.99 -14.41
N PRO A 239 -13.94 -3.67 -14.18
CA PRO A 239 -13.83 -2.99 -12.89
C PRO A 239 -15.12 -2.96 -12.07
N ILE A 240 -14.99 -2.89 -10.74
CA ILE A 240 -16.10 -2.72 -9.80
C ILE A 240 -15.81 -1.50 -8.93
N LEU A 241 -16.75 -0.55 -8.92
CA LEU A 241 -16.72 0.63 -8.06
C LEU A 241 -17.58 0.37 -6.82
N LEU A 242 -17.01 0.55 -5.64
CA LEU A 242 -17.75 0.56 -4.37
C LEU A 242 -17.79 1.98 -3.80
N VAL A 243 -18.95 2.37 -3.28
CA VAL A 243 -19.13 3.60 -2.50
C VAL A 243 -19.79 3.23 -1.17
N GLY A 244 -19.11 3.52 -0.05
CA GLY A 244 -19.59 3.14 1.29
C GLY A 244 -19.83 1.63 1.45
N GLY A 245 -19.00 0.80 0.81
CA GLY A 245 -19.13 -0.66 0.83
C GLY A 245 -20.13 -1.26 -0.16
N LYS A 246 -20.87 -0.44 -0.91
CA LYS A 246 -21.90 -0.93 -1.86
C LYS A 246 -21.45 -0.81 -3.32
N PRO A 247 -21.69 -1.83 -4.17
CA PRO A 247 -21.35 -1.77 -5.58
C PRO A 247 -22.21 -0.75 -6.33
N VAL A 248 -21.55 0.05 -7.16
CA VAL A 248 -22.18 1.08 -8.00
C VAL A 248 -22.26 0.57 -9.43
N GLY A 249 -23.40 -0.05 -9.76
CA GLY A 249 -23.86 -0.34 -11.13
C GLY A 249 -22.82 -0.83 -12.14
N THR A 250 -23.13 -0.61 -13.40
CA THR A 250 -22.24 -0.80 -14.56
C THR A 250 -21.54 0.51 -14.91
N ILE A 251 -20.63 0.49 -15.88
CA ILE A 251 -19.95 1.71 -16.36
C ILE A 251 -20.94 2.76 -16.89
N ASP A 252 -22.00 2.34 -17.56
CA ASP A 252 -23.00 3.26 -18.10
C ASP A 252 -23.82 3.91 -16.98
N ASP A 253 -24.21 3.12 -15.96
CA ASP A 253 -24.84 3.65 -14.76
C ASP A 253 -23.94 4.68 -14.05
N ILE A 254 -22.64 4.39 -13.94
CA ILE A 254 -21.67 5.32 -13.34
C ILE A 254 -21.60 6.64 -14.13
N ARG A 255 -21.59 6.58 -15.47
CA ARG A 255 -21.57 7.78 -16.32
C ARG A 255 -22.84 8.62 -16.10
N ASP A 256 -23.99 7.98 -16.03
CA ASP A 256 -25.27 8.65 -15.79
C ASP A 256 -25.33 9.28 -14.40
N LEU A 257 -24.86 8.55 -13.36
CA LEU A 257 -24.77 9.05 -11.99
C LEU A 257 -23.77 10.22 -11.84
N ILE A 258 -22.77 10.31 -12.72
CA ILE A 258 -21.87 11.47 -12.76
C ILE A 258 -22.57 12.64 -13.43
N ALA A 259 -23.23 12.41 -14.57
CA ALA A 259 -23.91 13.45 -15.34
C ALA A 259 -25.04 14.11 -14.54
N ASN A 260 -25.80 13.33 -13.76
CA ASN A 260 -26.87 13.82 -12.90
C ASN A 260 -26.37 14.35 -11.53
N GLY A 261 -25.08 14.15 -11.21
CA GLY A 261 -24.44 14.59 -9.96
C GLY A 261 -24.77 13.73 -8.73
N GLU A 262 -25.45 12.61 -8.90
CA GLU A 262 -25.85 11.69 -7.83
C GLU A 262 -24.67 10.91 -7.27
N LEU A 263 -23.71 10.50 -8.11
CA LEU A 263 -22.50 9.81 -7.64
C LEU A 263 -21.74 10.67 -6.63
N LYS A 264 -21.68 11.98 -6.88
CA LYS A 264 -21.04 12.92 -5.96
C LYS A 264 -21.77 13.00 -4.62
N ARG A 265 -23.10 12.87 -4.59
CA ARG A 265 -23.89 12.83 -3.35
C ARG A 265 -23.60 11.53 -2.59
N MET A 266 -23.67 10.38 -3.26
CA MET A 266 -23.34 9.08 -2.66
C MET A 266 -21.95 9.07 -2.01
N VAL A 267 -20.96 9.63 -2.70
CA VAL A 267 -19.58 9.74 -2.19
C VAL A 267 -19.49 10.64 -0.94
N ILE A 268 -20.24 11.75 -0.91
CA ILE A 268 -20.30 12.64 0.25
C ILE A 268 -20.99 11.96 1.43
N ASP A 269 -22.08 11.26 1.17
CA ASP A 269 -22.84 10.52 2.18
C ASP A 269 -22.00 9.37 2.76
N ALA A 270 -21.15 8.74 1.95
CA ALA A 270 -20.16 7.75 2.39
C ALA A 270 -18.97 8.37 3.16
N GLY A 271 -18.87 9.69 3.27
CA GLY A 271 -17.85 10.39 4.07
C GLY A 271 -16.69 11.01 3.28
N ALA A 272 -16.63 10.84 1.95
CA ALA A 272 -15.61 11.46 1.11
C ALA A 272 -16.02 12.86 0.62
N ARG A 273 -15.16 13.85 0.85
CA ARG A 273 -15.42 15.25 0.48
C ARG A 273 -14.57 15.71 -0.70
N PRO A 274 -15.15 16.37 -1.72
CA PRO A 274 -14.38 17.02 -2.77
C PRO A 274 -13.48 18.12 -2.22
N THR A 275 -12.20 18.11 -2.58
CA THR A 275 -11.26 19.16 -2.20
C THR A 275 -11.51 20.40 -3.05
N VAL A 276 -12.08 21.45 -2.45
CA VAL A 276 -12.22 22.75 -3.12
C VAL A 276 -10.83 23.38 -3.25
N THR A 277 -10.25 23.38 -4.45
CA THR A 277 -9.07 24.19 -4.74
C THR A 277 -9.52 25.65 -4.83
N LYS A 278 -9.16 26.49 -3.85
CA LYS A 278 -9.35 27.93 -3.95
C LYS A 278 -8.49 28.43 -5.13
N LYS A 279 -9.11 28.69 -6.27
CA LYS A 279 -8.48 29.33 -7.43
C LYS A 279 -7.95 30.70 -6.98
N LYS A 280 -6.63 30.82 -6.79
CA LYS A 280 -5.96 32.08 -6.46
C LYS A 280 -6.07 33.00 -7.68
N ASN A 281 -7.07 33.87 -7.70
CA ASN A 281 -7.17 34.93 -8.69
C ASN A 281 -5.98 35.88 -8.50
N ASN A 282 -4.91 35.67 -9.27
CA ASN A 282 -3.85 36.67 -9.41
C ASN A 282 -4.45 37.89 -10.10
N LYS A 283 -4.83 38.90 -9.31
CA LYS A 283 -5.16 40.24 -9.78
C LYS A 283 -3.87 40.78 -10.41
N LYS A 284 -3.80 40.71 -11.75
CA LYS A 284 -2.73 41.30 -12.56
C LYS A 284 -2.70 42.80 -12.22
N GLY A 285 -1.66 43.23 -11.53
CA GLY A 285 -1.43 44.64 -11.20
C GLY A 285 -1.37 45.42 -12.50
N ARG A 286 -2.38 46.26 -12.72
CA ARG A 286 -2.41 47.26 -13.77
C ARG A 286 -1.80 48.52 -13.14
N ARG A 287 -0.53 48.76 -13.40
CA ARG A 287 0.16 50.04 -13.19
C ARG A 287 1.06 50.25 -14.39
#